data_AF-A0A2G4YWH3-F1
#
_entry.id   AF-A0A2G4YWH3-F1
#
_cell.length_a   1.000
_cell.length_b   1.000
_cell.length_c   1.000
_cell.angle_alpha   90.00
_cell.angle_beta   90.00
_cell.angle_gamma   90.00
#
_symmetry.space_group_name_H-M   'P 1'
#
loop_
_entity.id
_entity.type
_entity.pdbx_description
1 polymer ?
#
loop_
_entity_poly.entity_id
_entity_poly.type
_entity_poly.pdbx_seq_one_letter_code
_entity_poly.pdbx_strand_id
1 'polypeptide(L)'
;MFEEYEGFPVASTADEWAALLKDKNIKVVRCEADWKASFECDPSGRHPLAKCTAKAIEEFTRTLVFNNGGLAHANYRSLRNSLTLARFDQLGAMFGISPGLMLDYNNKECAKRATCSSSITDICTSNC
;
A
#
# COMPACT_ATOMS: atom_id res chain seq x y z
N MET A 1 -12.18 -9.14 -16.84
CA MET A 1 -13.35 -8.87 -15.99
C MET A 1 -12.88 -9.12 -14.58
N PHE A 2 -12.31 -8.09 -13.95
CA PHE A 2 -11.79 -8.21 -12.59
C PHE A 2 -12.94 -7.86 -11.66
N GLU A 3 -13.37 -8.87 -10.91
CA GLU A 3 -14.41 -8.76 -9.89
C GLU A 3 -14.13 -7.55 -9.00
N GLU A 4 -15.17 -6.76 -8.83
CA GLU A 4 -15.24 -5.57 -8.02
C GLU A 4 -14.73 -5.89 -6.62
N TYR A 5 -13.57 -5.32 -6.25
CA TYR A 5 -13.10 -5.30 -4.86
C TYR A 5 -14.04 -4.39 -4.06
N GLU A 6 -15.23 -4.90 -3.71
CA GLU A 6 -16.22 -4.23 -2.87
C GLU A 6 -15.58 -3.84 -1.53
N GLY A 7 -15.22 -2.56 -1.38
CA GLY A 7 -14.87 -1.99 -0.07
C GLY A 7 -13.89 -0.82 -0.08
N PHE A 8 -12.99 -0.72 -1.06
CA PHE A 8 -11.99 0.35 -1.12
C PHE A 8 -11.95 0.96 -2.52
N PRO A 9 -12.22 2.26 -2.68
CA PRO A 9 -11.97 2.94 -3.95
C PRO A 9 -10.47 2.96 -4.20
N VAL A 10 -10.06 2.45 -5.37
CA VAL A 10 -8.67 2.36 -5.80
C VAL A 10 -8.46 3.20 -7.05
N ALA A 11 -7.33 3.90 -7.09
CA ALA A 11 -6.90 4.67 -8.24
C ALA A 11 -6.05 3.81 -9.18
N SER A 12 -6.29 3.93 -10.48
CA SER A 12 -5.52 3.22 -11.50
C SER A 12 -4.38 4.06 -12.08
N THR A 13 -4.34 5.35 -11.76
CA THR A 13 -3.30 6.29 -12.19
C THR A 13 -2.79 7.14 -11.03
N ALA A 14 -1.61 7.76 -11.19
CA ALA A 14 -1.04 8.68 -10.20
C ALA A 14 -1.95 9.89 -9.91
N ASP A 15 -2.56 10.46 -10.95
CA ASP A 15 -3.50 11.59 -10.83
C ASP A 15 -4.78 11.20 -10.09
N GLU A 16 -5.37 10.05 -10.42
CA GLU A 16 -6.51 9.52 -9.67
C GLU A 16 -6.14 9.27 -8.22
N TRP A 17 -4.96 8.73 -7.96
CA TRP A 17 -4.50 8.46 -6.60
C TRP A 17 -4.35 9.75 -5.82
N ALA A 18 -3.73 10.77 -6.40
CA ALA A 18 -3.63 12.10 -5.79
C ALA A 18 -5.02 12.75 -5.52
N ALA A 19 -6.00 12.53 -6.41
CA ALA A 19 -7.38 12.99 -6.18
C ALA A 19 -8.07 12.22 -5.05
N LEU A 20 -7.84 10.91 -4.98
CA LEU A 20 -8.39 9.99 -3.97
C LEU A 20 -7.81 10.29 -2.58
N LEU A 21 -6.54 10.67 -2.50
CA LEU A 21 -5.92 11.16 -1.26
C LEU A 21 -6.54 12.48 -0.76
N LYS A 22 -7.00 13.35 -1.66
CA LYS A 22 -7.70 14.61 -1.31
C LYS A 22 -9.13 14.38 -0.83
N ASP A 23 -9.77 13.30 -1.25
CA ASP A 23 -11.15 13.00 -0.86
C ASP A 23 -11.24 12.39 0.55
N LYS A 24 -11.53 13.23 1.54
CA LYS A 24 -11.62 12.82 2.95
C LYS A 24 -12.74 11.82 3.25
N ASN A 25 -13.72 11.64 2.36
CA ASN A 25 -14.82 10.68 2.56
C ASN A 25 -14.41 9.24 2.26
N ILE A 26 -13.26 9.08 1.60
CA ILE A 26 -12.72 7.78 1.27
C ILE A 26 -11.87 7.23 2.42
N LYS A 27 -12.15 5.98 2.80
CA LYS A 27 -11.41 5.25 3.82
C LYS A 27 -10.19 4.56 3.21
N VAL A 28 -9.07 5.27 3.14
CA VAL A 28 -7.75 4.74 2.73
C VAL A 28 -6.71 5.04 3.80
N VAL A 29 -5.63 4.26 3.82
CA VAL A 29 -4.51 4.44 4.73
C VAL A 29 -3.66 5.63 4.27
N ARG A 30 -3.71 6.74 5.02
CA ARG A 30 -3.00 7.98 4.70
C ARG A 30 -1.76 8.22 5.56
N CYS A 31 -1.74 7.61 6.74
CA CYS A 31 -0.67 7.75 7.71
C CYS A 31 -0.47 6.47 8.53
N GLU A 32 0.59 6.44 9.34
CA GLU A 32 0.88 5.29 10.22
C GLU A 32 -0.25 5.04 11.23
N ALA A 33 -0.96 6.08 11.67
CA ALA A 33 -2.11 5.91 12.56
C ALA A 33 -3.26 5.17 11.86
N ASP A 34 -3.56 5.49 10.60
CA ASP A 34 -4.57 4.75 9.81
C ASP A 34 -4.15 3.30 9.57
N TRP A 35 -2.85 3.08 9.34
CA TRP A 35 -2.28 1.74 9.18
C TRP A 35 -2.42 0.91 10.44
N LYS A 36 -2.12 1.48 11.61
CA LYS A 36 -2.33 0.79 12.89
C LYS A 36 -3.81 0.54 13.17
N ALA A 37 -4.65 1.53 12.91
CA ALA A 37 -6.09 1.41 13.07
C ALA A 37 -6.71 0.36 12.13
N SER A 38 -6.10 0.05 10.98
CA SER A 38 -6.60 -0.98 10.07
C SER A 38 -6.47 -2.39 10.64
N PHE A 39 -5.54 -2.65 11.56
CA PHE A 39 -5.47 -3.92 12.29
C PHE A 39 -6.52 -3.99 13.41
N GLU A 40 -6.81 -2.86 14.07
CA GLU A 40 -7.80 -2.80 15.14
C GLU A 40 -9.24 -2.90 14.62
N CYS A 41 -9.50 -2.32 13.43
CA CYS A 41 -10.79 -2.35 12.76
C CYS A 41 -11.08 -3.64 11.97
N ASP A 42 -10.13 -4.59 11.90
CA ASP A 42 -10.33 -5.89 11.23
C ASP A 42 -10.24 -7.07 12.22
N PRO A 43 -11.23 -7.24 13.12
CA PRO A 43 -11.30 -8.41 14.01
C PRO A 43 -11.57 -9.73 13.26
N SER A 44 -11.77 -9.66 11.94
CA SER A 44 -12.23 -10.78 11.11
C SER A 44 -11.09 -11.61 10.50
N GLY A 45 -9.82 -11.18 10.64
CA GLY A 45 -8.69 -11.84 9.98
C GLY A 45 -8.73 -11.73 8.45
N ARG A 46 -9.47 -10.76 7.91
CA ARG A 46 -9.52 -10.45 6.47
C ARG A 46 -8.37 -9.56 6.04
N HIS A 47 -7.67 -8.94 6.99
CA HIS A 47 -6.49 -8.12 6.74
C HIS A 47 -5.52 -8.84 5.78
N PRO A 48 -4.99 -8.17 4.74
CA PRO A 48 -4.13 -8.81 3.75
C PRO A 48 -2.89 -9.45 4.38
N LEU A 49 -2.46 -8.91 5.52
CA LEU A 49 -1.33 -9.42 6.29
C LEU A 49 -1.70 -10.45 7.37
N ALA A 50 -2.96 -10.88 7.50
CA ALA A 50 -3.41 -11.78 8.57
C ALA A 50 -2.66 -13.13 8.60
N LYS A 51 -2.12 -13.58 7.45
CA LYS A 51 -1.32 -14.81 7.34
C LYS A 51 0.18 -14.58 7.51
N CYS A 52 0.63 -13.33 7.63
CA CYS A 52 2.04 -13.01 7.84
C CYS A 52 2.40 -13.17 9.31
N THR A 53 3.67 -13.44 9.58
CA THR A 53 4.16 -13.47 10.96
C THR A 53 4.16 -12.06 11.54
N ALA A 54 3.91 -11.92 12.85
CA ALA A 54 3.94 -10.63 13.53
C ALA A 54 5.26 -9.88 13.28
N LYS A 55 6.38 -10.60 13.24
CA LYS A 55 7.71 -10.05 12.92
C LYS A 55 7.76 -9.44 11.51
N ALA A 56 7.26 -10.15 10.50
CA ALA A 56 7.27 -9.64 9.12
C ALA A 56 6.37 -8.41 8.95
N ILE A 57 5.24 -8.37 9.66
CA ILE A 57 4.32 -7.22 9.71
C ILE A 57 5.00 -6.01 10.36
N GLU A 58 5.71 -6.23 11.47
CA GLU A 58 6.46 -5.16 12.15
C GLU A 58 7.56 -4.61 11.25
N GLU A 59 8.36 -5.48 10.61
CA GLU A 59 9.40 -5.08 9.65
C GLU A 59 8.80 -4.27 8.49
N PHE A 60 7.68 -4.72 7.92
CA PHE A 60 6.98 -3.98 6.88
C PHE A 60 6.51 -2.61 7.38
N THR A 61 5.86 -2.57 8.55
CA THR A 61 5.31 -1.34 9.15
C THR A 61 6.41 -0.30 9.37
N ARG A 62 7.61 -0.73 9.78
CA ARG A 62 8.76 0.17 9.98
C ARG A 62 9.32 0.76 8.67
N THR A 63 9.00 0.16 7.53
CA THR A 63 9.45 0.63 6.21
C THR A 63 8.43 1.55 5.52
N LEU A 64 7.21 1.65 6.08
CA LEU A 64 6.16 2.51 5.57
C LEU A 64 6.55 3.98 5.78
N VAL A 65 6.66 4.71 4.68
CA VAL A 65 6.82 6.15 4.69
C VAL A 65 5.58 6.75 4.06
N PHE A 66 4.97 7.67 4.79
CA PHE A 66 3.80 8.42 4.32
C PHE A 66 4.22 9.85 3.99
N ASN A 67 3.77 10.35 2.85
CA ASN A 67 3.98 11.74 2.45
C ASN A 67 2.74 12.30 1.76
N ASN A 68 2.46 13.59 1.95
CA ASN A 68 1.28 14.27 1.40
C ASN A 68 -0.05 13.54 1.65
N GLY A 69 -0.17 12.82 2.77
CA GLY A 69 -1.37 12.07 3.12
C GLY A 69 -1.59 10.77 2.35
N GLY A 70 -0.54 10.17 1.77
CA GLY A 70 -0.59 8.84 1.16
C GLY A 70 0.73 8.08 1.32
N LEU A 71 0.74 6.81 0.89
CA LEU A 71 1.94 5.97 0.91
C LEU A 71 2.99 6.48 -0.06
N ALA A 72 4.16 6.92 0.42
CA ALA A 72 5.28 7.36 -0.40
C ALA A 72 6.27 6.22 -0.69
N HIS A 73 6.57 5.43 0.33
CA HIS A 73 7.49 4.31 0.25
C HIS A 73 7.03 3.14 1.11
N ALA A 74 7.24 1.92 0.62
CA ALA A 74 7.09 0.70 1.42
C ALA A 74 8.06 -0.37 0.95
N ASN A 75 8.66 -1.12 1.87
CA ASN A 75 9.45 -2.29 1.53
C ASN A 75 8.71 -3.56 1.94
N TYR A 76 8.27 -4.35 0.96
CA TYR A 76 7.51 -5.58 1.18
C TYR A 76 8.39 -6.83 1.18
N ARG A 77 9.72 -6.70 1.28
CA ARG A 77 10.68 -7.83 1.28
C ARG A 77 10.36 -8.85 2.35
N SER A 78 10.05 -8.39 3.57
CA SER A 78 9.69 -9.26 4.70
C SER A 78 8.40 -10.05 4.42
N LEU A 79 7.52 -9.51 3.59
CA LEU A 79 6.22 -10.08 3.25
C LEU A 79 6.24 -10.94 1.99
N ARG A 80 7.21 -10.76 1.08
CA ARG A 80 7.22 -11.36 -0.27
C ARG A 80 7.07 -12.89 -0.30
N ASN A 81 7.58 -13.57 0.73
CA ASN A 81 7.54 -15.04 0.82
C ASN A 81 6.22 -15.54 1.44
N SER A 82 5.44 -14.65 2.04
CA SER A 82 4.20 -14.97 2.77
C SER A 82 2.95 -14.36 2.13
N LEU A 83 3.10 -13.35 1.28
CA LEU A 83 2.01 -12.73 0.53
C LEU A 83 1.79 -13.43 -0.82
N THR A 84 0.54 -13.78 -1.10
CA THR A 84 0.11 -14.11 -2.47
C THR A 84 -0.20 -12.84 -3.26
N LEU A 85 -0.22 -12.92 -4.59
CA LEU A 85 -0.53 -11.78 -5.45
C LEU A 85 -1.87 -11.12 -5.08
N ALA A 86 -2.93 -11.92 -4.87
CA ALA A 86 -4.24 -11.40 -4.44
C ALA A 86 -4.19 -10.64 -3.09
N ARG A 87 -3.31 -11.04 -2.17
CA ARG A 87 -3.12 -10.32 -0.90
C ARG A 87 -2.28 -9.06 -1.07
N PHE A 88 -1.37 -9.05 -2.03
CA PHE A 88 -0.61 -7.86 -2.41
C PHE A 88 -1.51 -6.81 -3.06
N ASP A 89 -2.43 -7.25 -3.91
CA ASP A 89 -3.46 -6.40 -4.50
C ASP A 89 -4.37 -5.78 -3.45
N GLN A 90 -4.81 -6.59 -2.48
CA GLN A 90 -5.57 -6.09 -1.32
C GLN A 90 -4.77 -5.09 -0.47
N LEU A 91 -3.47 -5.32 -0.30
CA LEU A 91 -2.59 -4.39 0.41
C LEU A 91 -2.51 -3.05 -0.32
N GLY A 92 -2.30 -3.06 -1.65
CA GLY A 92 -2.34 -1.85 -2.47
C GLY A 92 -3.68 -1.11 -2.35
N ALA A 93 -4.79 -1.86 -2.37
CA ALA A 93 -6.13 -1.30 -2.27
C ALA A 93 -6.38 -0.54 -0.95
N MET A 94 -5.78 -0.99 0.16
CA MET A 94 -5.85 -0.27 1.44
C MET A 94 -5.22 1.13 1.35
N PHE A 95 -4.21 1.30 0.51
CA PHE A 95 -3.57 2.60 0.23
C PHE A 95 -4.27 3.37 -0.91
N GLY A 96 -5.38 2.86 -1.43
CA GLY A 96 -6.10 3.43 -2.57
C GLY A 96 -5.39 3.22 -3.91
N ILE A 97 -4.49 2.24 -4.01
CA ILE A 97 -3.69 1.96 -5.21
C ILE A 97 -4.25 0.69 -5.86
N SER A 98 -4.60 0.75 -7.16
CA SER A 98 -5.10 -0.42 -7.88
C SER A 98 -3.96 -1.43 -8.14
N PRO A 99 -4.27 -2.71 -8.39
CA PRO A 99 -3.27 -3.73 -8.71
C PRO A 99 -2.35 -3.33 -9.87
N GLY A 100 -2.92 -2.74 -10.92
CA GLY A 100 -2.14 -2.27 -12.08
C GLY A 100 -1.16 -1.17 -11.70
N LEU A 101 -1.64 -0.16 -10.96
CA LEU A 101 -0.81 0.94 -10.50
C LEU A 101 0.25 0.48 -9.49
N MET A 102 -0.10 -0.49 -8.65
CA MET A 102 0.80 -1.10 -7.68
C MET A 102 1.94 -1.83 -8.38
N LEU A 103 1.66 -2.53 -9.49
CA LEU A 103 2.69 -3.16 -10.33
C LEU A 103 3.61 -2.12 -10.99
N ASP A 104 3.08 -0.97 -11.40
CA ASP A 104 3.87 0.13 -11.97
C ASP A 104 4.81 0.81 -10.96
N TYR A 105 4.40 0.84 -9.68
CA TYR A 105 5.23 1.30 -8.56
C TYR A 105 6.09 0.21 -7.94
N ASN A 106 5.86 -1.04 -8.34
CA ASN A 106 6.59 -2.17 -7.82
C ASN A 106 8.05 -2.17 -8.31
N ASN A 107 8.93 -2.68 -7.46
CA ASN A 107 10.36 -2.69 -7.65
C ASN A 107 10.98 -1.29 -7.83
N LYS A 108 10.53 -0.32 -7.04
CA LYS A 108 11.04 1.06 -7.07
C LYS A 108 11.30 1.59 -5.65
N GLU A 109 12.47 2.17 -5.40
CA GLU A 109 12.84 2.87 -4.15
C GLU A 109 12.91 4.39 -4.35
N CYS A 110 12.83 5.16 -3.26
CA CYS A 110 13.08 6.60 -3.29
C CYS A 110 14.57 6.90 -3.48
N ALA A 111 14.99 7.30 -4.68
CA ALA A 111 16.37 7.72 -4.93
C ALA A 111 16.61 9.20 -4.58
N LYS A 112 15.64 10.07 -4.89
CA LYS A 112 15.65 11.50 -4.59
C LYS A 112 14.22 11.99 -4.40
N ARG A 113 14.05 13.23 -3.92
CA ARG A 113 12.74 13.90 -3.88
C ARG A 113 12.04 13.82 -5.24
N ALA A 114 10.80 13.35 -5.27
CA ALA A 114 9.98 13.06 -6.44
C ALA A 114 10.62 12.13 -7.49
N THR A 115 11.62 11.34 -7.12
CA THR A 115 12.36 10.46 -8.04
C THR A 115 12.46 9.05 -7.49
N CYS A 116 11.83 8.10 -8.17
CA CYS A 116 11.96 6.69 -7.90
C CYS A 116 13.11 6.07 -8.74
N SER A 117 13.87 5.14 -8.18
CA SER A 117 14.82 4.28 -8.92
C SER A 117 14.48 2.82 -8.75
N SER A 118 14.94 1.95 -9.64
CA SER A 118 14.62 0.52 -9.58
C SER A 118 15.25 -0.15 -8.35
N SER A 119 14.43 -0.72 -7.46
CA SER A 119 14.86 -1.56 -6.34
C SER A 119 13.92 -2.73 -6.17
N ILE A 120 14.44 -3.94 -6.27
CA ILE A 120 13.65 -5.16 -6.12
C ILE A 120 13.14 -5.23 -4.68
N THR A 121 11.83 -5.37 -4.48
CA THR A 121 11.08 -5.39 -3.19
C THR A 121 10.66 -4.06 -2.57
N ASP A 122 10.86 -2.94 -3.25
CA ASP A 122 10.39 -1.61 -2.81
C ASP A 122 9.21 -1.12 -3.66
N ILE A 123 8.35 -0.32 -3.03
CA ILE A 123 7.25 0.40 -3.66
C ILE A 123 7.55 1.89 -3.52
N CYS A 124 7.54 2.61 -4.63
CA CYS A 124 7.74 4.05 -4.66
C CYS A 124 6.69 4.70 -5.56
N THR A 125 5.83 5.53 -4.98
CA THR A 125 4.64 6.11 -5.63
C THR A 125 4.88 7.52 -6.18
N SER A 126 6.13 7.87 -6.51
CA SER A 126 6.58 9.22 -6.89
C SER A 126 6.44 10.29 -5.81
N ASN A 127 5.96 9.93 -4.62
CA ASN A 127 5.71 10.85 -3.50
C ASN A 127 6.87 10.90 -2.49
N CYS A 128 8.08 10.53 -2.93
CA CYS A 128 9.33 10.95 -2.27
C CYS A 128 9.49 12.47 -2.42
#